data_AF-A0A3S9PEE9-F1
#
_entry.id   AF-A0A3S9PEE9-F1
#
_cell.length_a   1.000
_cell.length_b   1.000
_cell.length_c   1.000
_cell.angle_alpha   90.00
_cell.angle_beta   90.00
_cell.angle_gamma   90.00
#
_symmetry.space_group_name_H-M   'P 1'
#
loop_
_entity.id
_entity.type
_entity.pdbx_description
1 polymer ?
#
loop_
_entity_poly.entity_id
_entity_poly.type
_entity_poly.pdbx_seq_one_letter_code
_entity_poly.pdbx_strand_id
1 'polypeptide(L)'
;MTMTRVQPAAAAGIEGVLVRMRALEAALPPKDGVAVFNRVYLAVTEEVGRRAAAGGFRDRTATAELDVRFAERYLRAVDQAARGRRQPACWRPLFQLRGHPAVRPLQFALAGINAHIGHDLALALVDTCRALEVEPSALQGDFHRIGETLVALEERIREELMPGPDALDVADPLTHLVGSWTLEAARNAAWASFRALWAIRELPELAEEFTDRVDAGVGMVGRCLLTPLG
;
A
#
# COMPACT_ATOMS: atom_id res chain seq x y z
N MET A 1 11.34 23.88 -41.36
CA MET A 1 10.60 22.65 -41.05
C MET A 1 11.22 22.07 -39.80
N THR A 2 10.81 22.57 -38.64
CA THR A 2 11.46 22.29 -37.35
C THR A 2 10.73 21.11 -36.74
N MET A 3 11.42 19.97 -36.61
CA MET A 3 10.87 18.79 -35.95
C MET A 3 10.62 19.12 -34.47
N THR A 4 9.35 19.25 -34.12
CA THR A 4 8.88 19.26 -32.74
C THR A 4 9.28 17.93 -32.11
N ARG A 5 10.35 17.97 -31.31
CA ARG A 5 10.78 16.86 -30.47
C ARG A 5 9.65 16.60 -29.48
N VAL A 6 8.89 15.54 -29.70
CA VAL A 6 7.91 15.04 -28.73
C VAL A 6 8.67 14.73 -27.45
N GLN A 7 8.39 15.50 -26.42
CA GLN A 7 8.90 15.31 -25.07
C GLN A 7 8.31 14.00 -24.56
N PRO A 8 9.12 13.01 -24.10
CA PRO A 8 8.56 11.76 -23.62
C PRO A 8 7.73 12.03 -22.36
N ALA A 9 6.56 11.40 -22.28
CA ALA A 9 5.66 11.45 -21.14
C ALA A 9 6.44 11.29 -19.82
N ALA A 10 6.19 12.18 -18.86
CA ALA A 10 6.90 12.27 -17.59
C ALA A 10 7.11 10.88 -16.93
N ALA A 11 8.39 10.51 -16.71
CA ALA A 11 8.86 9.42 -15.83
C ALA A 11 8.00 8.13 -15.81
N ALA A 12 8.03 7.35 -16.90
CA ALA A 12 7.33 6.07 -17.00
C ALA A 12 8.02 4.97 -16.17
N GLY A 13 7.49 4.65 -14.98
CA GLY A 13 7.93 3.51 -14.15
C GLY A 13 8.10 3.84 -12.67
N ILE A 14 8.78 2.95 -11.94
CA ILE A 14 9.03 3.05 -10.49
C ILE A 14 9.67 4.40 -10.11
N GLU A 15 10.57 4.95 -10.93
CA GLU A 15 11.18 6.25 -10.65
C GLU A 15 10.16 7.39 -10.61
N GLY A 16 9.15 7.38 -11.48
CA GLY A 16 8.07 8.37 -11.46
C GLY A 16 7.26 8.32 -10.17
N VAL A 17 7.03 7.10 -9.65
CA VAL A 17 6.41 6.89 -8.35
C VAL A 17 7.27 7.46 -7.23
N LEU A 18 8.57 7.13 -7.20
CA LEU A 18 9.50 7.61 -6.18
C LEU A 18 9.57 9.14 -6.14
N VAL A 19 9.62 9.80 -7.29
CA VAL A 19 9.58 11.27 -7.39
C VAL A 19 8.30 11.83 -6.76
N ARG A 20 7.13 11.25 -7.05
CA ARG A 20 5.85 11.70 -6.47
C ARG A 20 5.80 11.49 -4.96
N MET A 21 6.31 10.36 -4.47
CA MET A 21 6.31 10.04 -3.03
C MET A 21 7.25 10.93 -2.24
N ARG A 22 8.44 11.25 -2.78
CA ARG A 22 9.37 12.22 -2.16
C ARG A 22 8.79 13.63 -2.14
N ALA A 23 8.13 14.04 -3.22
CA ALA A 23 7.43 15.33 -3.26
C ALA A 23 6.29 15.40 -2.22
N LEU A 24 5.55 14.30 -2.05
CA LEU A 24 4.50 14.20 -1.03
C LEU A 24 5.07 14.27 0.39
N GLU A 25 6.18 13.58 0.65
CA GLU A 25 6.88 13.64 1.93
C GLU A 25 7.31 15.08 2.28
N ALA A 26 7.94 15.78 1.33
CA ALA A 26 8.41 17.15 1.53
C ALA A 26 7.26 18.16 1.75
N ALA A 27 6.06 17.87 1.25
CA ALA A 27 4.90 18.75 1.36
C ALA A 27 4.11 18.59 2.67
N LEU A 28 4.31 17.49 3.42
CA LEU A 28 3.49 17.18 4.59
C LEU A 28 4.28 17.36 5.91
N PRO A 29 3.61 17.79 7.00
CA PRO A 29 4.24 17.84 8.31
C PRO A 29 4.77 16.45 8.75
N PRO A 30 5.92 16.35 9.43
CA PRO A 30 6.49 15.06 9.85
C PRO A 30 5.62 14.23 10.82
N LYS A 31 4.63 14.85 11.48
CA LYS A 31 3.69 14.14 12.35
C LYS A 31 2.36 13.81 11.69
N ASP A 32 2.15 14.24 10.44
CA ASP A 32 0.96 13.90 9.69
C ASP A 32 0.92 12.39 9.40
N GLY A 33 -0.21 11.74 9.67
CA GLY A 33 -0.36 10.30 9.52
C GLY A 33 -0.15 9.80 8.09
N VAL A 34 -0.49 10.61 7.08
CA VAL A 34 -0.17 10.29 5.69
C VAL A 34 1.33 10.38 5.44
N ALA A 35 2.02 11.36 6.03
CA ALA A 35 3.48 11.47 5.92
C ALA A 35 4.20 10.30 6.61
N VAL A 36 3.65 9.79 7.72
CA VAL A 36 4.19 8.60 8.42
C VAL A 36 4.07 7.36 7.54
N PHE A 37 2.88 7.09 7.01
CA PHE A 37 2.71 5.95 6.09
C PHE A 37 3.53 6.12 4.79
N ASN A 38 3.57 7.33 4.21
CA ASN A 38 4.34 7.59 2.99
C ASN A 38 5.82 7.26 3.16
N ARG A 39 6.41 7.56 4.32
CA ARG A 39 7.81 7.22 4.63
C ARG A 39 8.05 5.72 4.61
N VAL A 40 7.18 4.97 5.30
CA VAL A 40 7.24 3.51 5.33
C VAL A 40 7.13 2.96 3.91
N TYR A 41 6.17 3.44 3.13
CA TYR A 41 5.96 2.95 1.77
C TYR A 41 7.08 3.37 0.81
N LEU A 42 7.60 4.59 0.92
CA LEU A 42 8.73 5.07 0.10
C LEU A 42 9.95 4.17 0.27
N ALA A 43 10.28 3.82 1.51
CA ALA A 43 11.39 2.93 1.81
C ALA A 43 11.23 1.52 1.19
N VAL A 44 9.99 1.05 1.02
CA VAL A 44 9.69 -0.22 0.31
C VAL A 44 9.88 -0.06 -1.19
N THR A 45 9.29 0.98 -1.78
CA THR A 45 9.37 1.20 -3.21
C THR A 45 10.82 1.42 -3.67
N GLU A 46 11.65 2.07 -2.84
CA GLU A 46 13.09 2.20 -3.09
C GLU A 46 13.83 0.85 -3.06
N GLU A 47 13.49 -0.03 -2.10
CA GLU A 47 14.03 -1.40 -2.03
C GLU A 47 13.62 -2.23 -3.25
N VAL A 48 12.34 -2.19 -3.63
CA VAL A 48 11.83 -2.88 -4.81
C VAL A 48 12.52 -2.37 -6.08
N GLY A 49 12.66 -1.05 -6.23
CA GLY A 49 13.38 -0.42 -7.34
C GLY A 49 14.84 -0.90 -7.42
N ARG A 50 15.54 -0.98 -6.30
CA ARG A 50 16.92 -1.49 -6.25
C ARG A 50 17.02 -2.97 -6.62
N ARG A 51 16.12 -3.81 -6.11
CA ARG A 51 16.06 -5.25 -6.47
C ARG A 51 15.73 -5.44 -7.95
N ALA A 52 14.84 -4.62 -8.50
CA ALA A 52 14.50 -4.64 -9.92
C ALA A 52 15.71 -4.27 -10.79
N ALA A 53 16.45 -3.22 -10.42
CA ALA A 53 17.69 -2.84 -11.10
C ALA A 53 18.77 -3.94 -11.03
N ALA A 54 18.83 -4.67 -9.93
CA ALA A 54 19.75 -5.80 -9.73
C ALA A 54 19.31 -7.11 -10.42
N GLY A 55 18.16 -7.14 -11.11
CA GLY A 55 17.65 -8.34 -11.77
C GLY A 55 17.04 -9.38 -10.83
N GLY A 56 16.61 -8.97 -9.63
CA GLY A 56 16.03 -9.86 -8.61
C GLY A 56 14.63 -10.41 -8.92
N PHE A 57 14.02 -10.00 -10.03
CA PHE A 57 12.68 -10.45 -10.44
C PHE A 57 12.74 -11.20 -11.76
N ARG A 58 11.89 -12.24 -11.89
CA ARG A 58 11.86 -13.09 -13.09
C ARG A 58 11.22 -12.33 -14.25
N ASP A 59 10.11 -11.64 -14.00
CA ASP A 59 9.48 -10.75 -14.96
C ASP A 59 9.58 -9.30 -14.48
N ARG A 60 10.57 -8.59 -15.03
CA ARG A 60 10.79 -7.17 -14.71
C ARG A 60 9.64 -6.28 -15.18
N THR A 61 8.99 -6.64 -16.29
CA THR A 61 7.87 -5.87 -16.83
C THR A 61 6.65 -6.02 -15.92
N ALA A 62 6.32 -7.25 -15.54
CA ALA A 62 5.20 -7.51 -14.64
C ALA A 62 5.40 -6.92 -13.25
N THR A 63 6.63 -6.98 -12.73
CA THR A 63 6.96 -6.38 -11.44
C THR A 63 6.85 -4.86 -11.48
N ALA A 64 7.38 -4.22 -12.52
CA ALA A 64 7.29 -2.77 -12.66
C ALA A 64 5.84 -2.29 -12.85
N GLU A 65 5.06 -3.02 -13.65
CA GLU A 65 3.64 -2.73 -13.87
C GLU A 65 2.84 -2.83 -12.56
N LEU A 66 3.06 -3.90 -11.78
CA LEU A 66 2.43 -4.06 -10.48
C LEU A 66 2.83 -2.96 -9.49
N ASP A 67 4.12 -2.65 -9.39
CA ASP A 67 4.63 -1.63 -8.46
C ASP A 67 4.01 -0.26 -8.76
N VAL A 68 3.99 0.14 -10.04
CA VAL A 68 3.37 1.40 -10.47
C VAL A 68 1.88 1.43 -10.18
N ARG A 69 1.13 0.38 -10.56
CA ARG A 69 -0.32 0.31 -10.33
C ARG A 69 -0.65 0.31 -8.85
N PHE A 70 0.15 -0.37 -8.04
CA PHE A 70 -0.02 -0.43 -6.61
C PHE A 70 0.18 0.96 -6.01
N ALA A 71 1.29 1.63 -6.31
CA ALA A 71 1.57 2.97 -5.82
C ALA A 71 0.55 4.01 -6.28
N GLU A 72 0.09 3.93 -7.53
CA GLU A 72 -0.92 4.82 -8.06
C GLU A 72 -2.23 4.76 -7.28
N ARG A 73 -2.62 3.61 -6.73
CA ARG A 73 -3.84 3.50 -5.92
C ARG A 73 -3.76 4.34 -4.66
N TYR A 74 -2.65 4.24 -3.93
CA TYR A 74 -2.37 5.08 -2.77
C TYR A 74 -2.32 6.57 -3.16
N LEU A 75 -1.53 6.92 -4.17
CA LEU A 75 -1.36 8.32 -4.59
C LEU A 75 -2.68 8.93 -5.09
N ARG A 76 -3.53 8.16 -5.77
CA ARG A 76 -4.89 8.59 -6.15
C ARG A 76 -5.77 8.83 -4.93
N ALA A 77 -5.68 8.01 -3.89
CA ALA A 77 -6.42 8.23 -2.64
C ALA A 77 -5.98 9.54 -1.95
N VAL A 78 -4.67 9.82 -1.95
CA VAL A 78 -4.11 11.10 -1.45
C VAL A 78 -4.62 12.28 -2.27
N ASP A 79 -4.57 12.18 -3.60
CA ASP A 79 -5.06 13.22 -4.52
C ASP A 79 -6.56 13.48 -4.36
N GLN A 80 -7.35 12.44 -4.11
CA GLN A 80 -8.79 12.56 -3.84
C GLN A 80 -9.03 13.28 -2.51
N ALA A 81 -8.28 12.94 -1.46
CA ALA A 81 -8.34 13.63 -0.17
C ALA A 81 -7.98 15.11 -0.27
N ALA A 82 -6.90 15.45 -0.97
CA ALA A 82 -6.50 16.84 -1.18
C ALA A 82 -7.57 17.67 -1.91
N ARG A 83 -8.39 17.03 -2.77
CA ARG A 83 -9.46 17.67 -3.54
C ARG A 83 -10.84 17.59 -2.88
N GLY A 84 -10.93 17.08 -1.64
CA GLY A 84 -12.21 16.89 -0.94
C GLY A 84 -13.15 15.86 -1.61
N ARG A 85 -12.61 14.96 -2.45
CA ARG A 85 -13.38 13.91 -3.12
C ARG A 85 -13.46 12.67 -2.23
N ARG A 86 -14.51 11.87 -2.40
CA ARG A 86 -14.69 10.62 -1.65
C ARG A 86 -13.60 9.61 -2.00
N GLN A 87 -12.84 9.17 -0.99
CA GLN A 87 -11.82 8.12 -1.12
C GLN A 87 -12.43 6.73 -0.92
N PRO A 88 -11.73 5.64 -1.28
CA PRO A 88 -12.08 4.29 -0.83
C PRO A 88 -12.26 4.25 0.69
N ALA A 89 -13.23 3.47 1.17
CA ALA A 89 -13.56 3.35 2.59
C ALA A 89 -12.37 2.88 3.44
N CYS A 90 -11.47 2.08 2.88
CA CYS A 90 -10.24 1.60 3.53
C CYS A 90 -9.29 2.74 3.91
N TRP A 91 -9.23 3.80 3.10
CA TRP A 91 -8.33 4.93 3.31
C TRP A 91 -8.93 6.07 4.13
N ARG A 92 -10.26 6.20 4.19
CA ARG A 92 -10.95 7.30 4.90
C ARG A 92 -10.50 7.47 6.36
N PRO A 93 -10.33 6.41 7.18
CA PRO A 93 -9.94 6.56 8.58
C PRO A 93 -8.60 7.29 8.73
N LEU A 94 -7.60 6.92 7.92
CA LEU A 94 -6.29 7.55 7.95
C LEU A 94 -6.40 9.04 7.60
N PHE A 95 -7.10 9.40 6.54
CA PHE A 95 -7.25 10.80 6.14
C PHE A 95 -8.04 11.63 7.16
N GLN A 96 -9.04 11.05 7.82
CA GLN A 96 -9.85 11.72 8.84
C GLN A 96 -9.04 11.99 10.11
N LEU A 97 -8.17 11.05 10.52
CA LEU A 97 -7.42 11.12 11.78
C LEU A 97 -5.96 11.55 11.60
N ARG A 98 -5.51 11.89 10.38
CA ARG A 98 -4.11 12.18 10.03
C ARG A 98 -3.40 13.24 10.89
N GLY A 99 -4.15 14.12 11.56
CA GLY A 99 -3.60 15.15 12.46
C GLY A 99 -3.97 14.95 13.93
N HIS A 100 -4.59 13.84 14.30
CA HIS A 100 -5.12 13.64 15.64
C HIS A 100 -4.00 13.44 16.67
N PRO A 101 -3.90 14.28 17.72
CA PRO A 101 -2.74 14.28 18.62
C PRO A 101 -2.63 13.02 19.49
N ALA A 102 -3.74 12.33 19.73
CA ALA A 102 -3.78 11.09 20.52
C ALA A 102 -3.66 9.80 19.68
N VAL A 103 -3.35 9.91 18.38
CA VAL A 103 -3.04 8.75 17.53
C VAL A 103 -1.54 8.69 17.30
N ARG A 104 -0.93 7.55 17.61
CA ARG A 104 0.54 7.39 17.55
C ARG A 104 1.02 7.10 16.12
N PRO A 105 2.28 7.45 15.76
CA PRO A 105 2.86 7.15 14.44
C PRO A 105 2.70 5.69 13.99
N LEU A 106 2.90 4.73 14.90
CA LEU A 106 2.71 3.30 14.61
C LEU A 106 1.29 2.97 14.13
N GLN A 107 0.27 3.59 14.73
CA GLN A 107 -1.13 3.38 14.31
C GLN A 107 -1.36 3.90 12.89
N PHE A 108 -0.77 5.03 12.52
CA PHE A 108 -0.85 5.56 11.15
C PHE A 108 -0.15 4.65 10.15
N ALA A 109 1.04 4.14 10.47
CA ALA A 109 1.75 3.18 9.63
C ALA A 109 0.90 1.91 9.40
N LEU A 110 0.40 1.29 10.48
CA LEU A 110 -0.42 0.08 10.40
C LEU A 110 -1.73 0.32 9.64
N ALA A 111 -2.40 1.46 9.86
CA ALA A 111 -3.64 1.79 9.16
C ALA A 111 -3.41 1.96 7.65
N GLY A 112 -2.31 2.61 7.25
CA GLY A 112 -1.94 2.73 5.85
C GLY A 112 -1.58 1.39 5.22
N ILE A 113 -0.81 0.54 5.91
CA ILE A 113 -0.48 -0.80 5.41
C ILE A 113 -1.74 -1.66 5.30
N ASN A 114 -2.64 -1.60 6.28
CA ASN A 114 -3.93 -2.29 6.24
C ASN A 114 -4.75 -1.88 5.00
N ALA A 115 -4.88 -0.58 4.74
CA ALA A 115 -5.60 -0.10 3.55
C ALA A 115 -4.91 -0.54 2.25
N HIS A 116 -3.59 -0.37 2.18
CA HIS A 116 -2.83 -0.62 0.98
C HIS A 116 -2.75 -2.12 0.64
N ILE A 117 -2.31 -2.96 1.58
CA ILE A 117 -2.23 -4.41 1.36
C ILE A 117 -3.61 -5.04 1.31
N GLY A 118 -4.52 -4.67 2.21
CA GLY A 118 -5.82 -5.32 2.36
C GLY A 118 -6.81 -5.03 1.23
N HIS A 119 -6.64 -3.92 0.51
CA HIS A 119 -7.55 -3.52 -0.56
C HIS A 119 -6.83 -3.22 -1.88
N ASP A 120 -5.84 -2.32 -1.86
CA ASP A 120 -5.23 -1.84 -3.11
C ASP A 120 -4.45 -2.93 -3.84
N LEU A 121 -3.77 -3.83 -3.12
CA LEU A 121 -2.92 -4.87 -3.71
C LEU A 121 -3.73 -5.85 -4.57
N ALA A 122 -4.90 -6.29 -4.10
CA ALA A 122 -5.74 -7.21 -4.85
C ALA A 122 -6.18 -6.59 -6.19
N LEU A 123 -6.57 -5.31 -6.15
CA LEU A 123 -7.01 -4.58 -7.33
C LEU A 123 -5.85 -4.25 -8.27
N ALA A 124 -4.66 -3.94 -7.74
CA ALA A 124 -3.45 -3.74 -8.53
C ALA A 124 -3.05 -5.01 -9.29
N LEU A 125 -3.20 -6.19 -8.67
CA LEU A 125 -2.95 -7.48 -9.33
C LEU A 125 -3.95 -7.76 -10.47
N VAL A 126 -5.26 -7.52 -10.25
CA VAL A 126 -6.27 -7.64 -11.32
C VAL A 126 -5.91 -6.76 -12.50
N ASP A 127 -5.59 -5.50 -12.21
CA ASP A 127 -5.27 -4.50 -13.22
C ASP A 127 -3.97 -4.84 -13.97
N THR A 128 -2.98 -5.41 -13.29
CA THR A 128 -1.72 -5.87 -13.89
C THR A 128 -1.97 -7.05 -14.83
N CYS A 129 -2.75 -8.05 -14.40
CA CYS A 129 -3.12 -9.18 -15.25
C CYS A 129 -3.87 -8.73 -16.52
N ARG A 130 -4.80 -7.78 -16.39
CA ARG A 130 -5.51 -7.18 -17.54
C ARG A 130 -4.56 -6.45 -18.48
N ALA A 131 -3.64 -5.65 -17.94
CA ALA A 131 -2.74 -4.84 -18.74
C ALA A 131 -1.71 -5.65 -19.54
N LEU A 132 -1.28 -6.78 -18.97
CA LEU A 132 -0.28 -7.66 -19.59
C LEU A 132 -0.91 -8.84 -20.33
N GLU A 133 -2.24 -8.96 -20.29
CA GLU A 133 -2.99 -10.09 -20.86
C GLU A 133 -2.50 -11.45 -20.34
N VAL A 134 -2.22 -11.53 -19.02
CA VAL A 134 -1.71 -12.75 -18.35
C VAL A 134 -2.65 -13.27 -17.28
N GLU A 135 -2.64 -14.59 -17.09
CA GLU A 135 -3.37 -15.24 -16.01
C GLU A 135 -2.66 -15.09 -14.65
N PRO A 136 -3.37 -15.16 -13.51
CA PRO A 136 -2.83 -15.04 -12.16
C PRO A 136 -1.61 -15.93 -11.84
N SER A 137 -1.53 -17.11 -12.46
CA SER A 137 -0.40 -18.03 -12.29
C SER A 137 0.92 -17.43 -12.76
N ALA A 138 0.89 -16.51 -13.73
CA ALA A 138 2.09 -15.84 -14.23
C ALA A 138 2.68 -14.89 -13.18
N LEU A 139 1.84 -14.25 -12.36
CA LEU A 139 2.28 -13.29 -11.34
C LEU A 139 2.67 -13.93 -10.00
N GLN A 140 2.31 -15.19 -9.76
CA GLN A 140 2.44 -15.84 -8.45
C GLN A 140 3.88 -15.88 -7.92
N GLY A 141 4.85 -16.15 -8.80
CA GLY A 141 6.26 -16.24 -8.41
C GLY A 141 6.84 -14.89 -7.97
N ASP A 142 6.56 -13.82 -8.72
CA ASP A 142 7.05 -12.48 -8.38
C ASP A 142 6.27 -11.87 -7.21
N PHE A 143 4.99 -12.19 -7.05
CA PHE A 143 4.21 -11.84 -5.85
C PHE A 143 4.83 -12.40 -4.56
N HIS A 144 5.36 -13.64 -4.60
CA HIS A 144 6.04 -14.22 -3.45
C HIS A 144 7.33 -13.46 -3.09
N ARG A 145 8.16 -13.13 -4.09
CA ARG A 145 9.41 -12.34 -3.91
C ARG A 145 9.18 -10.92 -3.41
N ILE A 146 8.15 -10.24 -3.90
CA ILE A 146 7.72 -8.93 -3.36
C ILE A 146 7.37 -9.09 -1.88
N GLY A 147 6.77 -10.23 -1.54
CA GLY A 147 6.50 -10.59 -0.16
C GLY A 147 7.67 -10.67 0.78
N GLU A 148 8.71 -11.37 0.38
CA GLU A 148 9.95 -11.47 1.15
C GLU A 148 10.56 -10.07 1.38
N THR A 149 10.40 -9.17 0.40
CA THR A 149 10.83 -7.77 0.51
C THR A 149 9.99 -7.01 1.55
N LEU A 150 8.69 -7.26 1.60
CA LEU A 150 7.78 -6.65 2.56
C LEU A 150 7.98 -7.21 3.98
N VAL A 151 8.34 -8.48 4.16
CA VAL A 151 8.59 -9.07 5.49
C VAL A 151 9.75 -8.39 6.21
N ALA A 152 10.85 -8.12 5.50
CA ALA A 152 11.98 -7.37 6.05
C ALA A 152 11.62 -5.92 6.49
N LEU A 153 10.53 -5.37 5.92
CA LEU A 153 9.98 -4.09 6.36
C LEU A 153 9.17 -4.22 7.64
N GLU A 154 8.44 -5.33 7.85
CA GLU A 154 7.71 -5.55 9.10
C GLU A 154 8.66 -5.48 10.30
N GLU A 155 9.83 -6.10 10.19
CA GLU A 155 10.90 -6.02 11.19
C GLU A 155 11.36 -4.58 11.40
N ARG A 156 11.62 -3.84 10.32
CA ARG A 156 12.06 -2.43 10.42
C ARG A 156 10.99 -1.48 10.98
N ILE A 157 9.71 -1.65 10.62
CA ILE A 157 8.59 -0.90 11.20
C ILE A 157 8.50 -1.17 12.69
N ARG A 158 8.64 -2.43 13.08
CA ARG A 158 8.64 -2.85 14.49
C ARG A 158 9.81 -2.20 15.24
N GLU A 159 11.00 -2.17 14.65
CA GLU A 159 12.19 -1.56 15.25
C GLU A 159 12.12 -0.02 15.33
N GLU A 160 11.64 0.65 14.27
CA GLU A 160 11.61 2.11 14.20
C GLU A 160 10.44 2.74 14.96
N LEU A 161 9.33 2.01 15.13
CA LEU A 161 8.08 2.55 15.66
C LEU A 161 7.64 1.93 17.00
N MET A 162 8.33 0.89 17.49
CA MET A 162 8.18 0.46 18.89
C MET A 162 9.18 1.21 19.78
N PRO A 163 8.74 1.74 20.94
CA PRO A 163 9.67 2.30 21.91
C PRO A 163 10.62 1.20 22.44
N GLY A 164 11.85 1.59 22.77
CA GLY A 164 12.89 0.69 23.27
C GLY A 164 12.50 -0.09 24.56
N PRO A 165 13.37 -1.02 25.02
CA PRO A 165 13.03 -2.07 25.99
C PRO A 165 12.45 -1.61 27.33
N ASP A 166 12.55 -0.33 27.69
CA ASP A 166 11.97 0.25 28.90
C ASP A 166 10.44 0.45 28.85
N ALA A 167 9.79 0.19 27.71
CA ALA A 167 8.34 0.41 27.50
C ALA A 167 7.54 -0.85 27.14
N LEU A 168 8.15 -2.03 27.16
CA LEU A 168 7.46 -3.30 26.87
C LEU A 168 6.67 -3.79 28.08
N ASP A 169 5.60 -3.09 28.41
CA ASP A 169 4.51 -3.71 29.15
C ASP A 169 3.74 -4.59 28.14
N VAL A 170 3.69 -5.90 28.40
CA VAL A 170 2.93 -6.86 27.60
C VAL A 170 1.45 -6.48 27.58
N ALA A 171 0.98 -5.68 28.54
CA ALA A 171 -0.37 -5.12 28.59
C ALA A 171 -0.61 -3.88 27.69
N ASP A 172 0.40 -3.33 26.99
CA ASP A 172 0.19 -2.19 26.09
C ASP A 172 -0.69 -2.62 24.88
N PRO A 173 -1.84 -1.97 24.63
CA PRO A 173 -2.74 -2.31 23.53
C PRO A 173 -2.05 -2.34 22.16
N LEU A 174 -0.99 -1.56 21.95
CA LEU A 174 -0.23 -1.55 20.71
C LEU A 174 0.65 -2.79 20.55
N THR A 175 1.26 -3.29 21.63
CA THR A 175 2.03 -4.54 21.61
C THR A 175 1.15 -5.72 21.21
N HIS A 176 -0.08 -5.79 21.73
CA HIS A 176 -1.06 -6.79 21.32
C HIS A 176 -1.57 -6.61 19.88
N LEU A 177 -1.75 -5.36 19.45
CA LEU A 177 -2.26 -5.04 18.11
C LEU A 177 -1.21 -5.31 17.02
N VAL A 178 0.07 -5.03 17.28
CA VAL A 178 1.19 -5.44 16.43
C VAL A 178 1.39 -6.96 16.47
N GLY A 179 1.19 -7.60 17.61
CA GLY A 179 1.32 -9.06 17.75
C GLY A 179 0.21 -9.86 17.04
N SER A 180 -0.98 -9.27 16.85
CA SER A 180 -2.13 -9.91 16.20
C SER A 180 -2.24 -9.61 14.70
N TRP A 181 -1.46 -8.65 14.19
CA TRP A 181 -1.42 -8.30 12.77
C TRP A 181 -0.12 -8.81 12.15
N THR A 182 -0.21 -9.68 11.13
CA THR A 182 0.96 -10.12 10.36
C THR A 182 0.83 -9.70 8.90
N LEU A 183 1.91 -9.18 8.35
CA LEU A 183 1.94 -8.79 6.95
C LEU A 183 1.71 -9.98 6.02
N GLU A 184 2.18 -11.17 6.42
CA GLU A 184 1.95 -12.42 5.69
C GLU A 184 0.45 -12.74 5.56
N ALA A 185 -0.31 -12.67 6.67
CA ALA A 185 -1.74 -12.92 6.64
C ALA A 185 -2.48 -11.91 5.76
N ALA A 186 -2.13 -10.62 5.86
CA ALA A 186 -2.70 -9.57 5.02
C ALA A 186 -2.42 -9.83 3.53
N ARG A 187 -1.21 -10.25 3.17
CA ARG A 187 -0.84 -10.60 1.79
C ARG A 187 -1.56 -11.85 1.29
N ASN A 188 -1.70 -12.88 2.12
CA ASN A 188 -2.45 -14.08 1.76
C ASN A 188 -3.93 -13.76 1.51
N ALA A 189 -4.53 -12.89 2.34
CA ALA A 189 -5.89 -12.40 2.13
C ALA A 189 -6.02 -11.56 0.85
N ALA A 190 -5.03 -10.72 0.54
CA ALA A 190 -4.98 -9.95 -0.70
C ALA A 190 -4.88 -10.86 -1.94
N TRP A 191 -4.06 -11.91 -1.88
CA TRP A 191 -3.95 -12.90 -2.95
C TRP A 191 -5.25 -13.67 -3.17
N ALA A 192 -5.92 -14.08 -2.09
CA ALA A 192 -7.23 -14.73 -2.16
C ALA A 192 -8.29 -13.80 -2.77
N SER A 193 -8.32 -12.53 -2.36
CA SER A 193 -9.23 -11.51 -2.90
C SER A 193 -8.98 -11.26 -4.38
N PHE A 194 -7.71 -11.17 -4.79
CA PHE A 194 -7.30 -11.07 -6.19
C PHE A 194 -7.81 -12.27 -7.01
N ARG A 195 -7.59 -13.50 -6.52
CA ARG A 195 -8.05 -14.73 -7.19
C ARG A 195 -9.57 -14.76 -7.33
N ALA A 196 -10.31 -14.35 -6.30
CA ALA A 196 -11.76 -14.26 -6.33
C ALA A 196 -12.23 -13.23 -7.37
N LEU A 197 -11.69 -12.00 -7.32
CA LEU A 197 -11.98 -10.93 -8.28
C LEU A 197 -11.68 -11.35 -9.72
N TRP A 198 -10.56 -12.03 -9.95
CA TRP A 198 -10.21 -12.53 -11.27
C TRP A 198 -11.20 -13.58 -11.77
N ALA A 199 -11.67 -14.48 -10.91
CA ALA A 199 -12.63 -15.51 -11.28
C ALA A 199 -14.01 -14.94 -11.65
N ILE A 200 -14.44 -13.87 -10.98
CA ILE A 200 -15.74 -13.21 -11.21
C ILE A 200 -15.65 -12.02 -12.17
N ARG A 201 -14.52 -11.81 -12.86
CA ARG A 201 -14.24 -10.60 -13.65
C ARG A 201 -15.23 -10.33 -14.80
N GLU A 202 -15.87 -11.37 -15.32
CA GLU A 202 -16.90 -11.29 -16.37
C GLU A 202 -18.30 -10.99 -15.81
N LEU A 203 -18.42 -10.83 -14.48
CA LEU A 203 -19.64 -10.49 -13.75
C LEU A 203 -19.42 -9.13 -13.04
N PRO A 204 -19.53 -8.00 -13.76
CA PRO A 204 -19.09 -6.70 -13.27
C PRO A 204 -19.81 -6.25 -11.98
N GLU A 205 -21.11 -6.49 -11.87
CA GLU A 205 -21.88 -6.16 -10.66
C GLU A 205 -21.40 -6.93 -9.43
N LEU A 206 -21.09 -8.23 -9.60
CA LEU A 206 -20.57 -9.08 -8.51
C LEU A 206 -19.14 -8.69 -8.13
N ALA A 207 -18.31 -8.34 -9.12
CA ALA A 207 -16.95 -7.86 -8.88
C ALA A 207 -16.94 -6.52 -8.14
N GLU A 208 -17.85 -5.61 -8.49
CA GLU A 208 -18.04 -4.33 -7.79
C GLU A 208 -18.52 -4.55 -6.35
N GLU A 209 -19.56 -5.38 -6.15
CA GLU A 209 -20.04 -5.69 -4.80
C GLU A 209 -18.95 -6.32 -3.93
N PHE A 210 -18.19 -7.29 -4.47
CA PHE A 210 -17.08 -7.90 -3.74
C PHE A 210 -16.01 -6.88 -3.37
N THR A 211 -15.65 -5.99 -4.31
CA THR A 211 -14.68 -4.91 -4.07
C THR A 211 -15.16 -3.99 -2.96
N ASP A 212 -16.43 -3.56 -2.99
CA ASP A 212 -17.03 -2.70 -1.98
C ASP A 212 -17.07 -3.35 -0.60
N ARG A 213 -17.33 -4.67 -0.52
CA ARG A 213 -17.30 -5.40 0.75
C ARG A 213 -15.89 -5.49 1.33
N VAL A 214 -14.89 -5.76 0.49
CA VAL A 214 -13.48 -5.75 0.92
C VAL A 214 -13.08 -4.34 1.38
N ASP A 215 -13.39 -3.31 0.60
CA ASP A 215 -13.12 -1.90 0.93
C ASP A 215 -13.72 -1.51 2.30
N ALA A 216 -15.00 -1.82 2.51
CA ALA A 216 -15.70 -1.52 3.76
C ALA A 216 -15.13 -2.31 4.96
N GLY A 217 -14.81 -3.58 4.78
CA GLY A 217 -14.21 -4.44 5.82
C GLY A 217 -12.83 -3.96 6.24
N VAL A 218 -11.95 -3.70 5.28
CA VAL A 218 -10.62 -3.13 5.54
C VAL A 218 -10.72 -1.75 6.20
N GLY A 219 -11.68 -0.93 5.77
CA GLY A 219 -11.96 0.37 6.40
C GLY A 219 -12.47 0.25 7.85
N MET A 220 -13.17 -0.83 8.20
CA MET A 220 -13.56 -1.09 9.59
C MET A 220 -12.33 -1.38 10.45
N VAL A 221 -11.43 -2.24 9.99
CA VAL A 221 -10.16 -2.51 10.68
C VAL A 221 -9.35 -1.22 10.83
N GLY A 222 -9.27 -0.39 9.79
CA GLY A 222 -8.59 0.90 9.83
C GLY A 222 -9.13 1.85 10.91
N ARG A 223 -10.44 1.85 11.17
CA ARG A 223 -11.03 2.63 12.27
C ARG A 223 -10.59 2.11 13.64
N CYS A 224 -10.55 0.79 13.83
CA CYS A 224 -10.08 0.18 15.08
C CYS A 224 -8.59 0.48 15.32
N LEU A 225 -7.76 0.34 14.28
CA LEU A 225 -6.31 0.63 14.33
C LEU A 225 -6.01 2.07 14.76
N LEU A 226 -6.85 3.02 14.36
CA LEU A 226 -6.67 4.44 14.66
C LEU A 226 -7.45 4.91 15.89
N THR A 227 -7.93 3.99 16.73
CA THR A 227 -8.54 4.36 18.02
C THR A 227 -7.54 5.19 18.83
N PRO A 228 -7.87 6.45 19.21
CA PRO A 228 -6.96 7.27 19.98
C PRO A 228 -6.65 6.60 21.34
N LEU A 229 -5.37 6.53 21.70
CA LEU A 229 -4.89 5.90 22.94
C LEU A 229 -4.31 6.94 23.93
N GLY A 230 -4.75 8.19 23.80
CA GLY A 230 -4.34 9.32 24.65
C GLY A 230 -5.25 9.50 25.85
#